data_AF-A0A965V473-F1
#
_entry.id   AF-A0A965V473-F1
#
_cell.length_a   1.000
_cell.length_b   1.000
_cell.length_c   1.000
_cell.angle_alpha   90.00
_cell.angle_beta   90.00
_cell.angle_gamma   90.00
#
_symmetry.space_group_name_H-M   'P 1'
#
loop_
_entity.id
_entity.type
_entity.pdbx_description
1 polymer ?
#
loop_
_entity_poly.entity_id
_entity_poly.type
_entity_poly.pdbx_seq_one_letter_code
_entity_poly.pdbx_strand_id
1 'polypeptide(L)'
;MKYIVDDGGDPKLERDRPKDVPSFADFVLEQYMPHAKARKRSWVCDASLLKNHVLPELGNHRMSRIRKVDIISLHNHLYQSGYAAGTANRILILIRYIFSVRLALEVYMQATRKRWLNVIVMKCLLDSERLKVLPIRILN
;
A
#
# COMPACT_ATOMS: atom_id res chain seq x y z
N MET A 1 -19.97 -24.65 -13.64
CA MET A 1 -19.38 -23.29 -13.70
C MET A 1 -17.93 -23.40 -13.24
N LYS A 2 -16.96 -23.30 -14.17
CA LYS A 2 -15.52 -23.43 -13.93
C LYS A 2 -14.86 -22.12 -14.33
N TYR A 3 -14.14 -21.47 -13.41
CA TYR A 3 -13.16 -20.44 -13.76
C TYR A 3 -11.95 -20.59 -12.85
N ILE A 4 -10.77 -20.27 -13.42
CA ILE A 4 -9.40 -20.25 -12.87
C ILE A 4 -8.56 -21.55 -12.96
N VAL A 5 -8.34 -22.03 -14.18
CA VAL A 5 -7.07 -22.71 -14.56
C VAL A 5 -6.42 -21.88 -15.66
N ASP A 6 -5.73 -20.78 -15.32
CA ASP A 6 -4.96 -20.03 -16.33
C ASP A 6 -3.75 -19.26 -15.78
N ASP A 7 -3.68 -18.97 -14.48
CA ASP A 7 -2.39 -18.64 -13.87
C ASP A 7 -1.69 -19.98 -13.56
N GLY A 8 -0.67 -20.35 -14.33
CA GLY A 8 0.20 -21.52 -14.13
C GLY A 8 1.01 -21.52 -12.82
N GLY A 9 0.40 -21.10 -11.71
CA GLY A 9 0.89 -21.28 -10.37
C GLY A 9 0.64 -22.71 -9.91
N ASP A 10 1.68 -23.35 -9.41
CA ASP A 10 1.62 -24.70 -8.85
C ASP A 10 0.51 -24.77 -7.75
N PRO A 11 -0.55 -25.60 -7.91
CA PRO A 11 -1.70 -25.62 -7.00
C PRO A 11 -1.34 -25.91 -5.54
N LYS A 12 -0.18 -26.53 -5.31
CA LYS A 12 0.36 -26.77 -3.96
C LYS A 12 0.88 -25.49 -3.30
N LEU A 13 1.53 -24.62 -4.07
CA LEU A 13 2.07 -23.36 -3.57
C LEU A 13 0.97 -22.38 -3.16
N GLU A 14 -0.18 -22.42 -3.84
CA GLU A 14 -1.39 -21.67 -3.48
C GLU A 14 -2.03 -22.17 -2.17
N ARG A 15 -1.93 -23.47 -1.86
CA ARG A 15 -2.46 -24.06 -0.61
C ARG A 15 -1.62 -23.69 0.62
N ASP A 16 -0.31 -23.54 0.44
CA ASP A 16 0.64 -23.19 1.50
C ASP A 16 0.82 -21.67 1.68
N ARG A 17 0.21 -20.85 0.82
CA ARG A 17 0.17 -19.40 1.04
C ARG A 17 -0.58 -19.10 2.34
N PRO A 18 -0.01 -18.29 3.24
CA PRO A 18 -0.65 -17.98 4.51
C PRO A 18 -2.06 -17.44 4.25
N LYS A 19 -3.06 -18.16 4.76
CA LYS A 19 -4.49 -17.82 4.64
C LYS A 19 -4.85 -16.52 5.35
N ASP A 20 -3.94 -15.97 6.14
CA ASP A 20 -4.09 -14.78 6.99
C ASP A 20 -3.77 -13.45 6.29
N VAL A 21 -3.44 -13.43 4.99
CA VAL A 21 -3.21 -12.16 4.30
C VAL A 21 -4.56 -11.48 4.02
N PRO A 22 -4.82 -10.29 4.58
CA PRO A 22 -6.10 -9.59 4.37
C PRO A 22 -6.30 -9.19 2.91
N SER A 23 -7.55 -8.91 2.55
CA SER A 23 -7.83 -8.25 1.28
C SER A 23 -7.24 -6.83 1.27
N PHE A 24 -7.01 -6.28 0.08
CA PHE A 24 -6.56 -4.90 -0.04
C PHE A 24 -7.59 -3.92 0.55
N ALA A 25 -8.89 -4.17 0.35
CA ALA A 25 -9.95 -3.35 0.93
C ALA A 25 -9.92 -3.36 2.46
N ASP A 26 -9.82 -4.55 3.08
CA ASP A 26 -9.79 -4.68 4.54
C ASP A 26 -8.58 -3.97 5.13
N PHE A 27 -7.39 -4.19 4.55
CA PHE A 27 -6.19 -3.49 5.00
C PHE A 27 -6.31 -1.97 4.88
N VAL A 28 -6.90 -1.50 3.77
CA VAL A 28 -7.10 -0.06 3.56
C VAL A 28 -8.00 0.53 4.64
N LEU A 29 -9.12 -0.12 4.93
CA LEU A 29 -10.11 0.37 5.89
C LEU A 29 -9.63 0.27 7.33
N GLU A 30 -9.06 -0.87 7.71
CA GLU A 30 -8.73 -1.19 9.11
C GLU A 30 -7.38 -0.62 9.56
N GLN A 31 -6.38 -0.57 8.68
CA GLN A 31 -5.02 -0.19 9.06
C GLN A 31 -4.54 1.09 8.38
N TYR A 32 -4.67 1.19 7.06
CA TYR A 32 -4.13 2.33 6.32
C TYR A 32 -4.90 3.62 6.61
N MET A 33 -6.23 3.60 6.57
CA MET A 33 -7.05 4.81 6.73
C MET A 33 -6.89 5.46 8.11
N PRO A 34 -6.90 4.73 9.24
CA PRO A 34 -6.56 5.30 10.54
C PRO A 34 -5.15 5.89 10.57
N HIS A 35 -4.16 5.19 9.99
CA HIS A 35 -2.78 5.67 9.91
C HIS A 35 -2.67 6.96 9.08
N ALA A 36 -3.35 7.03 7.94
CA ALA A 36 -3.36 8.19 7.06
C ALA A 36 -4.04 9.41 7.71
N LYS A 37 -5.19 9.20 8.38
CA LYS A 37 -5.90 10.26 9.11
C LYS A 37 -5.04 10.91 10.19
N ALA A 38 -4.24 10.11 10.91
CA ALA A 38 -3.38 10.61 11.98
C ALA A 38 -2.18 11.44 11.47
N ARG A 39 -1.66 11.11 10.28
CA ARG A 39 -0.35 11.64 9.80
C ARG A 39 -0.43 12.62 8.63
N LYS A 40 -1.49 12.59 7.82
CA LYS A 40 -1.60 13.38 6.58
C LYS A 40 -2.73 14.38 6.68
N ARG A 41 -2.48 15.65 6.34
CA ARG A 41 -3.54 16.66 6.18
C ARG A 41 -4.41 16.40 4.94
N SER A 42 -3.82 15.84 3.89
CA SER A 42 -4.46 15.56 2.59
C SER A 42 -5.19 14.22 2.52
N TRP A 43 -5.44 13.55 3.65
CA TRP A 43 -6.01 12.20 3.72
C TRP A 43 -7.37 12.08 3.03
N VAL A 44 -8.18 13.15 3.02
CA VAL A 44 -9.51 13.16 2.38
C VAL A 44 -9.41 12.96 0.87
N CYS A 45 -8.44 13.59 0.23
CA CYS A 45 -8.21 13.44 -1.20
C CYS A 45 -7.73 12.02 -1.53
N ASP A 46 -6.85 11.45 -0.71
CA ASP A 46 -6.39 10.07 -0.85
C ASP A 46 -7.58 9.09 -0.71
N ALA A 47 -8.52 9.35 0.21
CA ALA A 47 -9.73 8.54 0.39
C ALA A 47 -10.64 8.53 -0.86
N SER A 48 -10.84 9.70 -1.49
CA SER A 48 -11.62 9.79 -2.73
C SER A 48 -10.97 9.01 -3.88
N LEU A 49 -9.65 9.13 -4.03
CA LEU A 49 -8.91 8.37 -5.05
C LEU A 49 -9.02 6.85 -4.82
N LEU A 50 -8.92 6.42 -3.56
CA LEU A 50 -9.07 5.01 -3.20
C LEU A 50 -10.48 4.50 -3.53
N LYS A 51 -11.51 5.22 -3.10
CA LYS A 51 -12.91 4.82 -3.31
C LYS A 51 -13.27 4.71 -4.79
N ASN A 52 -12.84 5.68 -5.60
CA ASN A 52 -13.31 5.81 -6.98
C ASN A 52 -12.50 4.97 -7.97
N HIS A 53 -11.21 4.74 -7.71
CA HIS A 53 -10.32 4.15 -8.72
C HIS A 53 -9.62 2.88 -8.24
N VAL A 54 -9.18 2.82 -6.99
CA VAL A 54 -8.32 1.72 -6.53
C VAL A 54 -9.13 0.56 -5.97
N LEU A 55 -10.13 0.83 -5.12
CA LEU A 55 -10.95 -0.21 -4.49
C LEU A 55 -11.83 -0.99 -5.48
N PRO A 56 -12.42 -0.39 -6.53
CA PRO A 56 -13.19 -1.14 -7.52
C PRO A 56 -12.37 -2.21 -8.24
N GLU A 57 -11.10 -1.94 -8.49
CA GLU A 57 -10.19 -2.79 -9.27
C GLU A 57 -9.40 -3.75 -8.38
N LEU A 58 -8.78 -3.24 -7.31
CA LEU A 58 -7.86 -4.00 -6.46
C LEU A 58 -8.45 -4.45 -5.13
N GLY A 59 -9.63 -3.93 -4.72
CA GLY A 59 -10.17 -4.12 -3.37
C GLY A 59 -10.41 -5.60 -3.02
N ASN A 60 -10.94 -6.38 -3.96
CA ASN A 60 -11.24 -7.80 -3.77
C ASN A 60 -10.00 -8.70 -3.83
N HIS A 61 -8.86 -8.17 -4.28
CA HIS A 61 -7.64 -8.95 -4.36
C HIS A 61 -6.96 -9.02 -2.99
N ARG A 62 -6.44 -10.21 -2.65
CA ARG A 62 -5.52 -10.36 -1.51
C ARG A 62 -4.26 -9.55 -1.77
N MET A 63 -3.74 -8.88 -0.74
CA MET A 63 -2.53 -8.06 -0.87
C MET A 63 -1.33 -8.84 -1.43
N SER A 64 -1.22 -10.14 -1.11
CA SER A 64 -0.17 -11.03 -1.63
C SER A 64 -0.31 -11.38 -3.11
N ARG A 65 -1.51 -11.25 -3.68
CA ARG A 65 -1.80 -11.59 -5.08
C ARG A 65 -1.67 -10.38 -6.01
N ILE A 66 -1.65 -9.15 -5.49
CA ILE A 66 -1.49 -7.95 -6.30
C ILE A 66 -0.07 -7.91 -6.87
N ARG A 67 0.03 -8.03 -8.19
CA ARG A 67 1.29 -7.97 -8.94
C ARG A 67 1.50 -6.58 -9.51
N LYS A 68 2.74 -6.31 -9.94
CA LYS A 68 3.08 -5.07 -10.66
C LYS A 68 2.25 -4.89 -11.93
N VAL A 69 1.93 -5.98 -12.64
CA VAL A 69 1.12 -5.95 -13.87
C VAL A 69 -0.30 -5.45 -13.63
N ASP A 70 -0.88 -5.74 -12.46
CA ASP A 70 -2.24 -5.30 -12.12
C ASP A 70 -2.24 -3.78 -11.88
N ILE A 71 -1.18 -3.25 -11.25
CA ILE A 71 -1.00 -1.81 -11.02
C ILE A 71 -0.76 -1.06 -12.34
N ILE A 72 0.02 -1.62 -13.25
CA ILE A 72 0.25 -1.04 -14.58
C ILE A 72 -1.06 -1.03 -15.38
N SER A 73 -1.83 -2.11 -15.32
CA SER A 73 -3.12 -2.22 -15.99
C SER A 73 -4.10 -1.17 -15.47
N LEU A 74 -4.19 -0.97 -14.15
CA LEU A 74 -4.96 0.10 -13.53
C LEU A 74 -4.53 1.49 -14.03
N HIS A 75 -3.23 1.75 -14.08
CA HIS A 75 -2.71 3.03 -14.57
C HIS A 75 -3.08 3.29 -16.03
N ASN A 76 -2.95 2.27 -16.88
CA ASN A 76 -3.31 2.37 -18.29
C ASN A 76 -4.83 2.52 -18.47
N HIS A 77 -5.64 1.82 -17.67
CA HIS A 77 -7.09 1.96 -17.68
C HIS A 77 -7.52 3.40 -17.35
N LEU A 78 -6.88 4.04 -16.37
CA LEU A 78 -7.14 5.45 -16.04
C LEU A 78 -6.77 6.39 -17.18
N TYR A 79 -5.65 6.14 -17.86
CA TYR A 79 -5.25 6.92 -19.02
C TYR A 79 -6.25 6.78 -20.18
N GLN A 80 -6.69 5.55 -20.46
CA GLN A 80 -7.70 5.24 -21.50
C GLN A 80 -9.07 5.84 -21.16
N SER A 81 -9.40 5.95 -19.88
CA SER A 81 -10.65 6.57 -19.42
C SER A 81 -10.63 8.12 -19.49
N GLY A 82 -9.55 8.71 -20.01
CA GLY A 82 -9.42 10.16 -20.21
C GLY A 82 -9.04 10.94 -18.95
N TYR A 83 -8.58 10.29 -17.88
CA TYR A 83 -8.08 11.00 -16.71
C TYR A 83 -6.74 11.68 -17.01
N ALA A 84 -6.53 12.86 -16.39
CA ALA A 84 -5.27 13.56 -16.49
C ALA A 84 -4.10 12.68 -15.98
N ALA A 85 -2.95 12.76 -16.64
CA ALA A 85 -1.75 12.01 -16.26
C ALA A 85 -1.33 12.25 -14.79
N GLY A 86 -1.56 13.45 -14.27
CA GLY A 86 -1.33 13.77 -12.86
C GLY A 86 -2.15 12.92 -11.89
N THR A 87 -3.41 12.62 -12.22
CA THR A 87 -4.30 11.78 -11.41
C THR A 87 -3.82 10.33 -11.40
N ALA A 88 -3.47 9.80 -12.58
CA ALA A 88 -2.95 8.44 -12.71
C ALA A 88 -1.64 8.25 -11.94
N ASN A 89 -0.70 9.20 -12.06
CA ASN A 89 0.54 9.20 -11.29
C ASN A 89 0.30 9.27 -9.78
N ARG A 90 -0.68 10.05 -9.34
CA ARG A 90 -1.01 10.15 -7.92
C ARG A 90 -1.53 8.83 -7.36
N ILE A 91 -2.29 8.07 -8.14
CA ILE A 91 -2.75 6.74 -7.76
C ILE A 91 -1.57 5.77 -7.62
N LEU A 92 -0.58 5.80 -8.51
CA LEU A 92 0.65 4.99 -8.36
C LEU A 92 1.40 5.31 -7.07
N ILE A 93 1.59 6.60 -6.77
CA ILE A 93 2.26 7.05 -5.54
C ILE A 93 1.49 6.59 -4.30
N LEU A 94 0.15 6.66 -4.35
CA LEU A 94 -0.71 6.25 -3.26
C LEU A 94 -0.62 4.75 -3.00
N ILE A 95 -0.72 3.91 -4.04
CA ILE A 95 -0.59 2.46 -3.93
C ILE A 95 0.78 2.10 -3.37
N ARG A 96 1.86 2.69 -3.90
CA ARG A 96 3.22 2.49 -3.38
C ARG A 96 3.29 2.79 -1.88
N TYR A 97 2.75 3.93 -1.46
CA TYR A 97 2.77 4.34 -0.06
C TYR A 97 1.98 3.38 0.85
N ILE A 98 0.83 2.88 0.38
CA ILE A 98 0.01 1.90 1.14
C ILE A 98 0.81 0.61 1.40
N PHE A 99 1.49 0.08 0.38
CA PHE A 99 2.34 -1.10 0.56
C PHE A 99 3.56 -0.82 1.44
N SER A 100 4.14 0.38 1.37
CA SER A 100 5.22 0.78 2.29
C SER A 100 4.73 0.80 3.75
N VAL A 101 3.53 1.32 4.02
CA VAL A 101 2.93 1.31 5.36
C VAL A 101 2.67 -0.12 5.83
N ARG A 102 2.15 -1.00 4.95
CA ARG A 102 1.95 -2.41 5.28
C ARG A 102 3.23 -3.07 5.75
N LEU A 103 4.32 -2.90 4.99
CA LEU A 103 5.62 -3.48 5.31
C LEU A 103 6.18 -2.92 6.63
N ALA A 104 6.07 -1.62 6.85
CA ALA A 104 6.51 -0.99 8.10
C ALA A 104 5.77 -1.55 9.34
N LEU A 105 4.45 -1.74 9.23
CA LEU A 105 3.64 -2.34 10.29
C LEU A 105 4.03 -3.80 10.55
N GLU A 106 4.28 -4.58 9.50
CA GLU A 106 4.71 -5.97 9.62
C GLU A 106 6.06 -6.10 10.32
N VAL A 107 7.04 -5.27 9.95
CA VAL A 107 8.35 -5.21 10.60
C VAL A 107 8.21 -4.86 12.08
N TYR A 108 7.35 -3.90 12.43
CA TYR A 108 7.09 -3.56 13.83
C TYR A 108 6.49 -4.73 14.62
N MET A 109 5.54 -5.47 14.03
CA MET A 109 4.92 -6.65 14.65
C MET A 109 5.91 -7.81 14.84
N GLN A 110 6.88 -7.97 13.94
CA GLN A 110 7.96 -8.97 14.09
C GLN A 110 9.01 -8.53 15.13
N ALA A 111 9.35 -7.24 15.16
CA ALA A 111 10.29 -6.66 16.11
C ALA A 111 9.76 -6.69 17.57
N THR A 112 8.46 -6.46 17.76
CA THR A 112 7.80 -6.58 19.07
C THR A 112 7.69 -8.02 19.57
N ARG A 113 7.72 -9.01 18.66
CA ARG A 113 7.75 -10.44 18.99
C ARG A 113 9.15 -10.92 19.41
N LYS A 114 10.22 -10.27 18.92
CA LYS A 114 11.61 -10.48 19.35
C LYS A 114 12.03 -9.35 20.30
N ARG A 115 11.37 -9.35 21.45
CA ARG A 115 11.57 -8.40 22.55
C ARG A 115 12.99 -8.59 23.11
N TRP A 116 13.80 -7.52 23.04
CA TRP A 116 15.15 -7.36 23.61
C TRP A 116 16.34 -7.97 22.86
N LEU A 117 16.80 -7.38 21.76
CA LEU A 117 18.26 -7.40 21.50
C LEU A 117 18.86 -6.25 20.69
N ASN A 118 18.12 -5.27 20.14
CA ASN A 118 18.78 -4.13 19.47
C ASN A 118 17.97 -2.82 19.55
N VAL A 119 18.07 -2.14 20.70
CA VAL A 119 17.57 -0.77 20.90
C VAL A 119 18.26 0.25 19.96
N ILE A 120 19.43 -0.10 19.40
CA ILE A 120 20.20 0.77 18.50
C ILE A 120 19.59 0.85 17.09
N VAL A 121 19.08 -0.26 16.53
CA VAL A 121 18.51 -0.27 15.16
C VAL A 121 17.17 0.46 15.12
N MET A 122 16.36 0.36 16.18
CA MET A 122 15.04 1.00 16.21
C MET A 122 15.11 2.52 16.38
N LYS A 123 16.16 3.04 17.01
CA LYS A 123 16.42 4.48 17.04
C LYS A 123 16.77 5.00 15.64
N CYS A 124 17.53 4.24 14.86
CA CYS A 124 17.92 4.61 13.50
C CYS A 124 16.74 4.57 12.49
N LEU A 125 15.80 3.63 12.63
CA LEU A 125 14.63 3.54 11.74
C LEU A 125 13.54 4.58 12.05
N LEU A 126 13.42 5.02 13.31
CA LEU A 126 12.49 6.07 13.73
C LEU A 126 13.07 7.49 13.58
N ASP A 127 14.40 7.67 13.56
CA ASP A 127 15.04 8.99 13.35
C ASP A 127 14.91 9.52 11.90
N SER A 128 14.49 8.69 10.94
CA SER A 128 14.10 9.16 9.61
C SER A 128 12.84 10.06 9.63
N GLU A 129 12.05 10.06 10.71
CA GLU A 129 10.94 11.01 10.90
C GLU A 129 11.41 12.40 11.37
N ARG A 130 12.72 12.63 11.58
CA ARG A 130 13.30 13.93 11.98
C ARG A 130 13.67 14.87 10.81
N LEU A 131 13.49 14.45 9.55
CA LEU A 131 13.77 15.28 8.35
C LEU A 131 12.57 16.12 7.86
N LYS A 132 11.52 16.31 8.66
CA LYS A 132 10.36 17.18 8.32
C LYS A 132 10.37 18.57 8.96
N VAL A 133 11.55 19.11 9.30
CA VAL A 133 11.69 20.55 9.60
C VAL A 133 12.92 21.13 8.89
N LEU A 134 12.94 21.07 7.57
CA LEU A 134 13.72 22.03 6.79
C LEU A 134 12.75 23.13 6.33
N PRO A 135 12.92 24.39 6.78
CA PRO A 135 12.16 25.49 6.22
C PRO A 135 12.53 25.63 4.75
N ILE A 136 11.52 25.58 3.88
CA ILE A 136 11.64 26.00 2.48
C ILE A 136 11.90 27.51 2.52
N ARG A 137 13.17 27.88 2.54
CA ARG A 137 13.60 29.24 2.23
C ARG A 137 13.68 29.37 0.71
N ILE A 138 12.69 30.06 0.17
CA ILE A 138 12.74 30.66 -1.16
C ILE A 138 13.84 31.75 -1.12
N LEU A 139 14.79 31.66 -2.04
CA LEU A 139 15.72 32.69 -2.49
C LEU A 139 15.72 32.47 -4.03
N ASN A 140 15.27 33.36 -4.92
CA ASN A 140 15.61 34.78 -5.13
C ASN A 140 17.08 35.08 -4.86
#